data_AF-A0A3D0MWH6-F1
#
_entry.id   AF-A0A3D0MWH6-F1
#
_cell.length_a   1.000
_cell.length_b   1.000
_cell.length_c   1.000
_cell.angle_alpha   90.00
_cell.angle_beta   90.00
_cell.angle_gamma   90.00
#
_symmetry.space_group_name_H-M   'P 1'
#
loop_
_entity.id
_entity.type
_entity.pdbx_description
1 polymer ?
#
loop_
_entity_poly.entity_id
_entity_poly.type
_entity_poly.pdbx_seq_one_letter_code
_entity_poly.pdbx_strand_id
1 'polypeptide(L)' 'GKPYYYELIDLKAFNGEDYLGHITGIENYGSDDLLKIQLTSGKEILIPYINEFIKEINLKNKTIRLNLIEGFLNN' A
#
# COMPACT_ATOMS: atom_id res chain seq x y z
N GLY A 1 1.69 -4.84 -18.33
CA GLY A 1 1.90 -4.25 -17.01
C GLY A 1 3.38 -4.21 -16.70
N LYS A 2 3.85 -3.23 -15.91
CA LYS A 2 5.26 -3.22 -15.50
C LYS A 2 5.51 -4.41 -14.57
N PRO A 3 6.53 -5.26 -14.81
CA PRO A 3 6.74 -6.52 -14.08
C PRO A 3 6.92 -6.34 -12.56
N TYR A 4 7.38 -5.16 -12.13
CA TYR A 4 7.60 -4.80 -10.72
C TYR A 4 6.34 -4.84 -9.84
N TYR A 5 5.14 -4.73 -10.41
CA TYR A 5 3.90 -4.67 -9.62
C TYR A 5 3.52 -6.00 -8.99
N TYR A 6 3.92 -7.12 -9.58
CA TYR A 6 3.65 -8.45 -9.01
C TYR A 6 4.45 -8.72 -7.74
N GLU A 7 5.66 -8.17 -7.67
CA GLU A 7 6.49 -8.28 -6.46
C GLU A 7 5.86 -7.53 -5.28
N LEU A 8 4.95 -6.59 -5.57
CA LEU A 8 4.27 -5.79 -4.55
C LEU A 8 3.05 -6.48 -3.93
N ILE A 9 2.51 -7.51 -4.58
CA ILE A 9 1.36 -8.27 -4.06
C ILE A 9 1.81 -9.09 -2.84
N ASP A 10 0.91 -9.24 -1.86
CA ASP A 10 1.13 -9.91 -0.58
C ASP A 10 2.11 -9.22 0.38
N LEU A 11 2.67 -8.05 0.06
CA LEU A 11 3.40 -7.30 1.08
C LEU A 11 2.45 -6.84 2.19
N LYS A 12 2.91 -7.02 3.42
CA LYS A 12 2.27 -6.49 4.63
C LYS A 12 2.43 -4.98 4.67
N ALA A 13 1.32 -4.26 4.69
CA ALA A 13 1.30 -2.81 4.78
C ALA A 13 1.27 -2.35 6.24
N PHE A 14 2.14 -1.40 6.57
CA PHE A 14 2.24 -0.79 7.89
C PHE A 14 2.14 0.74 7.80
N ASN A 15 1.55 1.40 8.79
CA ASN A 15 1.70 2.83 9.01
C ASN A 15 2.46 3.06 10.32
N GLY A 16 3.70 3.53 10.24
CA GLY A 16 4.59 3.48 11.41
C GLY A 16 4.81 2.04 11.87
N GLU A 17 4.41 1.72 13.10
CA GLU A 17 4.45 0.37 13.67
C GLU A 17 3.13 -0.40 13.51
N ASP A 18 2.06 0.28 13.11
CA ASP A 18 0.72 -0.30 13.03
C ASP A 18 0.55 -1.14 11.78
N TYR A 19 0.16 -2.40 11.95
CA TYR A 19 -0.18 -3.28 10.84
C TYR A 19 -1.57 -2.94 10.29
N LEU A 20 -1.64 -2.58 9.01
CA LEU A 20 -2.88 -2.22 8.34
C LEU A 20 -3.55 -3.42 7.66
N GLY A 21 -2.75 -4.25 6.98
CA GLY A 21 -3.27 -5.25 6.05
C GLY A 21 -2.22 -5.68 5.01
N HIS A 22 -2.65 -6.02 3.81
CA HIS A 22 -1.73 -6.45 2.75
C HIS A 22 -2.12 -5.89 1.38
N ILE A 23 -1.14 -5.80 0.49
CA ILE A 23 -1.35 -5.36 -0.89
C ILE A 23 -2.01 -6.49 -1.68
N THR A 24 -3.13 -6.19 -2.33
CA THR A 24 -3.88 -7.13 -3.18
C THR A 24 -3.75 -6.84 -4.67
N GLY A 25 -3.22 -5.67 -5.02
CA GLY A 25 -3.03 -5.28 -6.41
C GLY A 25 -2.58 -3.84 -6.57
N ILE A 26 -2.48 -3.45 -7.85
CA ILE A 26 -2.19 -2.09 -8.27
C ILE A 26 -3.19 -1.72 -9.35
N GLU A 27 -3.87 -0.59 -9.15
CA GLU A 27 -4.84 -0.03 -10.08
C GLU A 27 -4.22 1.18 -10.79
N ASN A 28 -4.56 1.41 -12.05
CA ASN A 28 -4.14 2.61 -12.78
C ASN A 28 -5.34 3.16 -13.55
N TYR A 29 -5.77 4.37 -13.20
CA TYR A 29 -6.92 5.06 -13.82
C TYR A 29 -6.50 6.19 -14.77
N GLY A 30 -5.29 6.14 -15.33
CA GLY A 30 -4.80 7.10 -16.32
C GLY A 30 -3.99 8.28 -15.76
N SER A 31 -3.90 8.41 -14.43
CA SER A 31 -2.99 9.35 -13.75
C SER A 31 -1.90 8.57 -13.02
N ASP A 32 -2.05 8.36 -11.71
CA ASP A 32 -1.09 7.68 -10.86
C ASP A 32 -1.45 6.21 -10.64
N ASP A 33 -0.42 5.40 -10.37
CA ASP A 33 -0.60 4.03 -9.88
C ASP A 33 -1.10 4.07 -8.43
N LEU A 34 -2.11 3.27 -8.12
CA LEU A 34 -2.71 3.16 -6.79
C LEU A 34 -2.45 1.77 -6.22
N LEU A 35 -1.83 1.70 -5.04
CA LEU A 35 -1.74 0.49 -4.24
C LEU A 35 -3.12 0.14 -3.68
N LYS A 36 -3.58 -1.07 -3.98
CA LYS A 36 -4.80 -1.63 -3.41
C LYS A 36 -4.45 -2.42 -2.15
N ILE A 37 -5.00 -2.00 -1.01
CA ILE A 37 -4.69 -2.58 0.29
C ILE A 37 -5.98 -3.13 0.91
N GLN A 38 -5.98 -4.43 1.19
CA GLN A 38 -7.01 -5.07 2.00
C GLN A 38 -6.67 -4.89 3.47
N LEU A 39 -7.44 -4.05 4.17
CA LEU A 39 -7.27 -3.80 5.60
C LEU A 39 -7.74 -5.00 6.42
N THR A 40 -7.18 -5.13 7.63
CA THR A 40 -7.61 -6.11 8.64
C THR A 40 -9.08 -5.95 9.04
N SER A 41 -9.65 -4.76 8.87
CA SER A 41 -11.07 -4.49 9.07
C SER A 41 -11.99 -5.10 7.99
N GLY A 42 -11.43 -5.65 6.92
CA GLY A 42 -12.19 -6.11 5.75
C GLY A 42 -12.48 -5.02 4.71
N LYS A 43 -12.18 -3.74 5.02
CA LYS A 43 -12.27 -2.65 4.05
C LYS A 43 -11.08 -2.66 3.08
N GLU A 44 -11.31 -2.18 1.87
CA GLU A 44 -10.29 -1.94 0.87
C GLU A 44 -10.00 -0.45 0.78
N ILE A 45 -8.73 -0.09 0.62
CA ILE A 45 -8.29 1.29 0.38
C ILE A 45 -7.34 1.36 -0.82
N LEU A 46 -7.31 2.53 -1.45
CA LEU A 46 -6.38 2.87 -2.53
C LEU A 46 -5.43 3.96 -2.05
N ILE A 47 -4.13 3.68 -2.13
CA ILE A 47 -3.06 4.61 -1.74
C ILE A 47 -2.23 4.98 -2.98
N PRO A 48 -2.01 6.26 -3.28
CA PRO A 48 -1.10 6.64 -4.35
C PRO A 48 0.30 6.05 -4.17
N TYR A 49 0.81 5.38 -5.20
CA TYR A 49 2.13 4.77 -5.20
C TYR A 49 3.22 5.81 -5.52
N ILE A 50 3.36 6.78 -4.62
CA ILE A 50 4.32 7.89 -4.72
C ILE A 50 5.08 8.06 -3.41
N ASN A 51 6.29 8.64 -3.48
CA ASN A 51 7.21 8.75 -2.36
C ASN A 51 6.64 9.48 -1.12
N GLU A 52 5.61 10.31 -1.30
CA GLU A 52 4.94 10.98 -0.18
C GLU A 52 4.23 9.99 0.76
N PHE A 53 3.62 8.94 0.19
CA PHE A 53 2.92 7.91 0.94
C PHE A 53 3.78 6.69 1.21
N ILE A 54 4.80 6.42 0.38
CA ILE A 54 5.63 5.21 0.48
C ILE A 54 6.97 5.55 1.16
N LYS A 55 7.13 5.10 2.41
CA LYS A 55 8.34 5.34 3.21
C LYS A 55 9.43 4.29 2.95
N GLU A 56 9.06 3.02 2.91
CA GLU A 56 10.02 1.91 2.75
C GLU A 56 9.35 0.71 2.08
N ILE A 57 10.05 0.04 1.16
CA ILE A 57 9.65 -1.25 0.61
C ILE A 57 10.77 -2.25 0.90
N ASN A 58 10.42 -3.36 1.56
CA ASN A 58 11.35 -4.43 1.86
C ASN A 58 10.80 -5.75 1.30
N LEU A 59 11.22 -6.08 0.08
CA LEU A 59 10.77 -7.29 -0.63
C LEU A 59 11.20 -8.57 0.08
N LYS A 60 12.38 -8.58 0.71
CA LYS A 60 12.89 -9.73 1.47
C LYS A 60 11.98 -10.08 2.65
N ASN A 61 11.54 -9.06 3.38
CA ASN A 61 10.66 -9.24 4.54
C ASN A 61 9.16 -9.22 4.16
N LYS A 62 8.83 -8.99 2.88
CA LYS A 62 7.48 -8.78 2.38
C LYS A 62 6.73 -7.69 3.16
N THR A 63 7.36 -6.55 3.38
CA THR A 63 6.74 -5.41 4.08
C THR A 63 6.83 -4.10 3.31
N ILE A 64 5.78 -3.31 3.33
CA ILE A 64 5.75 -1.93 2.86
C ILE A 64 5.33 -1.01 4.01
N ARG A 65 6.11 0.05 4.25
CA ARG A 65 5.83 1.07 5.25
C ARG A 65 5.29 2.31 4.56
N LEU A 66 4.12 2.73 5.01
CA LEU A 66 3.42 3.91 4.56
C LEU A 66 3.67 5.07 5.55
N ASN A 67 3.45 6.27 5.05
CA ASN A 67 3.43 7.50 5.82
C ASN A 67 2.06 8.17 5.63
N LEU A 68 1.03 7.65 6.29
CA LEU A 68 -0.32 8.20 6.20
C LEU A 68 -0.48 9.32 7.23
N ILE A 69 -0.98 10.48 6.79
CA ILE A 69 -1.34 11.57 7.71
C ILE A 69 -2.49 11.15 8.64
N GLU A 70 -2.55 11.77 9.81
CA GLU A 70 -3.63 11.53 10.76
C GLU A 70 -5.00 11.78 10.11
N GLY A 71 -5.95 10.86 10.33
CA GLY A 71 -7.29 10.95 9.74
C GLY A 71 -7.45 10.40 8.32
N PHE A 72 -6.37 10.00 7.63
CA PHE A 72 -6.45 9.45 6.27
C PHE A 72 -7.40 8.23 6.15
N LEU A 73 -7.47 7.39 7.18
CA LEU A 73 -8.29 6.17 7.20
C LEU A 73 -9.70 6.36 7.79
N ASN A 74 -10.03 7.57 8.27
CA ASN A 74 -11.24 7.83 9.07
C ASN A 74 -12.39 8.47 8.28
N ASN A 75 -12.41 8.36 6.95
CA ASN A 75 -13.47 8.88 6.08
C ASN A 75 -14.24 7.74 5.41
#